data_AF-A0A1K0IB18-F1
#
_entry.id   AF-A0A1K0IB18-F1
#
_cell.length_a   1.000
_cell.length_b   1.000
_cell.length_c   1.000
_cell.angle_alpha   90.00
_cell.angle_beta   90.00
_cell.angle_gamma   90.00
#
_symmetry.space_group_name_H-M   'P 1'
#
loop_
_entity.id
_entity.type
_entity.pdbx_description
1 polymer ?
#
loop_
_entity_poly.entity_id
_entity_poly.type
_entity_poly.pdbx_seq_one_letter_code
_entity_poly.pdbx_strand_id
1 'polypeptide(L)' 'MALDGLRVAPGQLDKLLARYRTGDRIELHAFRRDELQARPVTLAREPAAQFKVKLESGRHAARSRWLGQ' A
#
# COMPACT_ATOMS: atom_id res chain seq x y z
N MET A 1 16.37 4.94 10.61
CA MET A 1 14.89 5.00 10.59
C MET A 1 14.34 3.98 11.57
N ALA A 2 13.24 4.31 12.25
CA ALA A 2 12.53 3.42 13.16
C ALA A 2 11.01 3.63 13.04
N LEU A 3 10.23 2.59 13.38
CA LEU A 3 8.77 2.62 13.48
C LEU A 3 8.40 2.19 14.90
N ASP A 4 7.65 3.01 15.64
CA ASP A 4 7.25 2.76 17.04
C ASP A 4 8.42 2.30 17.93
N GLY A 5 9.58 2.97 17.80
CA GLY A 5 10.79 2.65 18.55
C GLY A 5 11.57 1.43 18.05
N LEU A 6 11.06 0.69 17.05
CA LEU A 6 11.76 -0.45 16.46
C LEU A 6 12.63 -0.02 15.27
N ARG A 7 13.93 -0.31 15.33
CA ARG A 7 14.87 -0.02 14.24
C ARG A 7 14.49 -0.78 12.96
N VAL A 8 14.45 -0.05 11.85
CA VAL A 8 14.28 -0.64 10.50
C VAL A 8 15.66 -0.91 9.89
N ALA A 9 16.03 -2.19 9.71
CA ALA A 9 17.21 -2.57 8.94
C ALA A 9 16.91 -2.57 7.41
N PRO A 10 17.95 -2.55 6.54
CA PRO A 10 17.75 -2.67 5.10
C PRO A 10 16.91 -3.91 4.73
N GLY A 11 15.90 -3.73 3.90
CA GLY A 11 14.98 -4.80 3.47
C GLY A 11 13.96 -5.27 4.52
N GLN A 12 13.96 -4.71 5.74
CA GLN A 12 13.06 -5.14 6.81
C GLN A 12 11.72 -4.39 6.83
N LEU A 13 11.60 -3.30 6.07
CA LEU A 13 10.45 -2.39 6.14
C LEU A 13 9.12 -3.11 5.91
N ASP A 14 9.00 -3.89 4.83
CA ASP A 14 7.76 -4.59 4.48
C ASP A 14 7.34 -5.58 5.57
N LYS A 15 8.30 -6.31 6.14
CA LYS A 15 8.06 -7.26 7.23
C LYS A 15 7.56 -6.56 8.50
N LEU A 16 8.02 -5.34 8.77
CA LEU A 16 7.53 -4.56 9.91
C LEU A 16 6.13 -4.01 9.62
N LEU A 17 5.90 -3.47 8.43
CA LEU A 17 4.60 -2.93 8.02
C LEU A 17 3.50 -4.00 7.99
N ALA A 18 3.83 -5.26 7.71
CA ALA A 18 2.89 -6.39 7.74
C ALA A 18 2.19 -6.62 9.10
N ARG A 19 2.66 -5.99 10.18
CA ARG A 19 2.05 -6.06 11.52
C ARG A 19 0.93 -5.06 11.73
N TYR A 20 0.85 -4.06 10.87
CA TYR A 20 -0.08 -2.94 11.00
C TYR A 20 -1.22 -3.06 9.99
N ARG A 21 -2.29 -2.32 10.26
CA ARG A 21 -3.47 -2.20 9.40
C ARG A 21 -3.51 -0.81 8.77
N THR A 22 -4.22 -0.73 7.65
CA THR A 22 -4.64 0.55 7.10
C THR A 22 -5.39 1.35 8.16
N GLY A 23 -5.03 2.62 8.31
CA GLY A 23 -5.58 3.53 9.30
C GLY A 23 -4.80 3.57 10.62
N ASP A 24 -3.87 2.64 10.86
CA ASP A 24 -3.04 2.66 12.07
C ASP A 24 -2.20 3.93 12.11
N ARG A 25 -2.11 4.53 13.30
CA ARG A 25 -1.26 5.68 13.58
C ARG A 25 0.00 5.20 14.26
N ILE A 26 1.14 5.44 13.63
CA ILE A 26 2.46 4.99 14.09
C ILE A 26 3.41 6.17 14.22
N GLU A 27 4.43 6.04 15.06
CA GLU A 27 5.50 7.02 15.17
C GLU A 27 6.66 6.65 14.23
N LEU A 28 6.87 7.48 13.20
CA LEU A 28 7.98 7.35 12.28
C LEU A 28 9.15 8.21 12.74
N HIS A 29 10.29 7.56 12.93
CA HIS A 29 11.58 8.21 13.12
C HIS A 29 12.40 8.13 11.84
N ALA A 30 12.63 9.25 11.17
CA ALA A 30 13.42 9.32 9.95
C ALA A 30 14.40 10.49 9.99
N PHE A 31 15.59 10.31 9.40
CA PHE A 31 16.53 11.41 9.21
C PHE A 31 16.19 12.16 7.91
N ARG A 32 16.17 13.49 7.98
CA ARG A 32 16.13 14.36 6.81
C ARG A 32 17.36 15.26 6.87
N ARG A 33 18.29 15.08 5.93
CA ARG A 33 19.65 15.63 6.02
C ARG A 33 20.31 15.17 7.33
N ASP A 34 20.57 16.10 8.22
CA ASP A 34 21.24 15.99 9.51
C ASP A 34 20.27 16.01 10.69
N GLU A 35 18.97 16.18 10.46
CA GLU A 35 17.95 16.22 11.50
C GLU A 35 17.19 14.91 11.64
N LEU A 36 17.03 14.43 12.88
CA LEU A 36 16.10 13.36 13.21
C LEU A 36 14.69 13.94 13.36
N GLN A 37 13.74 13.42 12.57
CA GLN A 37 12.33 13.75 12.67
C GLN A 37 11.56 12.58 13.28
N ALA A 38 10.85 12.83 14.37
CA ALA A 38 9.82 11.96 14.91
C ALA A 38 8.45 12.54 14.52
N ARG A 39 7.67 11.79 13.74
CA ARG A 39 6.36 12.24 13.26
C ARG A 39 5.34 11.13 13.43
N PRO A 40 4.16 11.42 14.01
CA PRO A 40 3.04 10.52 13.91
C PRO A 40 2.53 10.52 12.47
N VAL A 41 2.41 9.34 11.87
CA VAL A 41 1.88 9.15 10.52
C VAL A 41 0.72 8.16 10.56
N THR A 42 -0.24 8.30 9.66
CA THR A 42 -1.33 7.34 9.48
C THR A 42 -1.05 6.50 8.25
N LEU A 43 -1.06 5.18 8.41
CA LEU A 43 -0.83 4.25 7.30
C LEU A 43 -2.02 4.28 6.33
N ALA A 44 -1.78 4.79 5.13
CA ALA A 44 -2.79 4.82 4.10
C ALA A 44 -3.03 3.41 3.52
N ARG A 45 -4.20 3.23 2.90
CA ARG A 45 -4.44 2.08 2.05
C ARG A 45 -3.54 2.20 0.82
N GLU A 46 -2.91 1.11 0.41
CA GLU A 46 -2.25 1.09 -0.89
C GLU A 46 -3.29 1.37 -1.99
N PRO A 47 -3.06 2.37 -2.87
CA PRO A 47 -3.94 2.58 -4.01
C PRO A 47 -3.88 1.37 -4.94
N ALA A 48 -4.99 1.03 -5.59
CA ALA A 48 -4.98 -0.04 -6.59
C ALA A 48 -4.10 0.35 -7.78
N ALA A 49 -2.86 -0.12 -7.77
CA ALA A 49 -1.87 0.18 -8.81
C ALA A 49 -2.15 -0.59 -10.11
N GLN A 50 -2.88 -1.71 -10.02
CA GLN A 50 -3.20 -2.57 -11.15
C GLN A 50 -4.60 -3.13 -11.05
N PHE A 51 -5.32 -3.10 -12.18
CA PHE A 51 -6.60 -3.78 -12.35
C PHE A 51 -6.39 -4.97 -13.29
N LYS A 52 -6.73 -6.17 -12.83
CA LYS A 52 -6.72 -7.37 -13.67
C LYS A 52 -8.14 -7.67 -14.11
N VAL A 53 -8.43 -7.47 -15.39
CA VAL A 53 -9.72 -7.81 -15.98
C VAL A 53 -9.70 -9.28 -16.39
N LYS A 54 -10.78 -10.00 -16.11
CA LYS A 54 -11.03 -11.35 -16.61
C LYS A 54 -12.32 -11.36 -17.40
N LEU A 55 -12.36 -12.15 -18.46
CA LEU A 55 -13.60 -12.41 -19.18
C LEU A 55 -14.49 -13.29 -18.30
N GLU A 56 -15.66 -12.78 -17.96
CA GLU A 56 -16.72 -13.57 -17.36
C GLU A 56 -17.40 -14.41 -18.45
N SER A 57 -17.61 -15.70 -18.18
CA SER A 57 -18.30 -16.60 -19.11
C SER A 57 -19.80 -16.29 -19.18
N GLY A 58 -20.47 -16.73 -20.25
CA GLY A 58 -21.92 -16.53 -20.45
C GLY A 58 -22.27 -15.47 -21.51
N ARG A 59 -23.58 -15.34 -21.78
CA ARG A 59 -24.11 -14.31 -22.69
C ARG A 59 -24.20 -12.99 -21.94
N HIS A 60 -23.49 -11.99 -22.45
CA HIS A 60 -23.49 -10.63 -21.91
C HIS A 60 -24.05 -9.69 -22.97
N ALA A 61 -25.20 -9.07 -22.71
CA ALA A 61 -25.89 -8.21 -23.69
C ALA A 61 -25.01 -7.02 -24.17
N ALA A 62 -24.11 -6.54 -23.32
CA ALA A 62 -23.15 -5.48 -23.66
C ALA A 62 -21.99 -5.97 -24.56
N ARG A 63 -21.74 -7.29 -24.63
CA ARG A 63 -20.61 -7.89 -25.35
C ARG A 63 -20.77 -7.80 -26.86
N SER A 64 -21.96 -8.11 -27.37
CA SER A 64 -22.27 -8.06 -28.80
C SER A 64 -22.10 -6.65 -29.36
N ARG A 65 -22.49 -5.63 -28.58
CA ARG A 65 -22.41 -4.22 -29.00
C ARG A 65 -21.00 -3.63 -28.94
N TRP A 66 -20.12 -4.17 -28.10
CA TRP A 66 -18.79 -3.61 -27.87
C TRP A 66 -17.66 -4.32 -28.62
N LEU A 67 -17.77 -5.64 -28.85
CA LEU A 67 -16.71 -6.44 -29.50
C LEU A 67 -16.93 -6.71 -30.99
N GLY A 68 -18.02 -6.19 -31.59
CA GLY A 68 -18.25 -6.27 -33.04
C GLY A 68 -18.45 -7.69 -33.59
N GLN A 69 -19.04 -8.59 -32.79
CA GLN A 69 -19.47 -9.93 -33.22
C GLN A 69 -20.99 -9.95 -33.37
#